data_AF-A0A6I3XAX7-F1
#
_entry.id   AF-A0A6I3XAX7-F1
#
_cell.length_a   1.000
_cell.length_b   1.000
_cell.length_c   1.000
_cell.angle_alpha   90.00
_cell.angle_beta   90.00
_cell.angle_gamma   90.00
#
_symmetry.space_group_name_H-M   'P 1'
#
loop_
_entity.id
_entity.type
_entity.pdbx_description
1 polymer ?
#
loop_
_entity_poly.entity_id
_entity_poly.type
_entity_poly.pdbx_seq_one_letter_code
_entity_poly.pdbx_strand_id
1 'polypeptide(L)'
;MKTTLIDGFLPAPFDKEIATNLLLETATEDEVRAQKFLIGVRNEDGDIYRLIGATKHNSFTNAVEELEDLELTDELADMDGTTHEGCDAIFRQE
;
A
#
# COMPACT_ATOMS: atom_id res chain seq x y z
N MET A 1 4.49 8.49 6.75
CA MET A 1 4.48 7.01 6.63
C MET A 1 5.67 6.60 5.80
N LYS A 2 6.11 5.34 5.84
CA LYS A 2 7.23 4.87 5.01
C LYS A 2 6.71 4.18 3.76
N THR A 3 7.40 4.30 2.65
CA THR A 3 7.07 3.56 1.43
C THR A 3 8.31 3.10 0.68
N THR A 4 8.14 2.08 -0.14
CA THR A 4 9.16 1.59 -1.05
C THR A 4 8.51 1.06 -2.32
N LEU A 5 9.24 1.12 -3.43
CA LEU A 5 8.92 0.36 -4.64
C LEU A 5 9.69 -0.96 -4.55
N ILE A 6 9.05 -2.08 -4.83
CA ILE A 6 9.70 -3.39 -4.81
C ILE A 6 10.49 -3.55 -6.12
N ASP A 7 11.79 -3.84 -5.99
CA ASP A 7 12.68 -4.04 -7.12
C ASP A 7 12.18 -5.18 -8.02
N GLY A 8 12.21 -4.95 -9.33
CA GLY A 8 11.81 -5.95 -10.34
C GLY A 8 10.35 -5.85 -10.79
N PHE A 9 9.52 -5.03 -10.14
CA PHE A 9 8.14 -4.79 -10.55
C PHE A 9 7.95 -3.39 -11.14
N LEU A 10 7.11 -3.30 -12.17
CA LEU A 10 6.77 -2.03 -12.79
C LEU A 10 5.72 -1.30 -11.95
N PRO A 11 5.92 0.00 -11.65
CA PRO A 11 4.90 0.80 -11.00
C PRO A 11 3.62 0.92 -11.85
N ALA A 12 2.48 0.91 -11.17
CA ALA A 12 1.20 1.16 -11.83
C ALA A 12 1.10 2.60 -12.37
N PRO A 13 0.29 2.86 -13.43
CA PRO A 13 0.14 4.19 -14.01
C PRO A 13 -0.31 5.27 -13.00
N PHE A 14 -1.10 4.88 -12.00
CA PHE A 14 -1.65 5.74 -10.93
C PHE A 14 -0.66 5.97 -9.76
N ASP A 15 0.55 5.39 -9.79
CA ASP A 15 1.51 5.47 -8.70
C ASP A 15 1.86 6.90 -8.27
N LYS A 16 1.89 7.81 -9.25
CA LYS A 16 2.19 9.21 -9.03
C LYS A 16 1.17 9.89 -8.10
N GLU A 17 -0.09 9.48 -8.17
CA GLU A 17 -1.18 10.03 -7.37
C GLU A 17 -1.05 9.58 -5.91
N ILE A 18 -0.74 8.29 -5.70
CA ILE A 18 -0.42 7.72 -4.38
C ILE A 18 0.73 8.50 -3.72
N ALA A 19 1.84 8.69 -4.42
CA ALA A 19 3.00 9.39 -3.88
C ALA A 19 2.71 10.87 -3.54
N THR A 20 1.76 11.50 -4.24
CA THR A 20 1.41 12.91 -4.06
C THR A 20 0.47 13.12 -2.87
N ASN A 21 -0.51 12.22 -2.67
CA ASN A 21 -1.57 12.41 -1.67
C ASN A 21 -1.17 11.94 -0.26
N LEU A 22 -0.34 10.90 -0.15
CA LEU A 22 -0.10 10.20 1.12
C LEU A 22 1.10 10.70 1.95
N LEU A 23 1.78 11.78 1.52
CA LEU A 23 2.98 12.34 2.19
C LEU A 23 3.99 11.26 2.62
N LEU A 24 4.34 10.39 1.68
CA LEU A 24 5.16 9.21 1.95
C LEU A 24 6.66 9.56 2.01
N GLU A 25 7.36 8.95 2.98
CA GLU A 25 8.81 8.99 3.08
C GLU A 25 9.39 7.71 2.46
N THR A 26 10.28 7.84 1.47
CA THR A 26 10.96 6.68 0.88
C THR A 26 11.91 6.04 1.88
N ALA A 27 11.83 4.71 2.03
CA ALA A 27 12.70 3.92 2.88
C ALA A 27 13.05 2.58 2.21
N THR A 28 13.95 1.81 2.83
CA THR A 28 14.26 0.45 2.36
C THR A 28 13.08 -0.49 2.59
N GLU A 29 13.02 -1.58 1.83
CA GLU A 29 11.95 -2.57 1.98
C GLU A 29 11.87 -3.16 3.39
N ASP A 30 13.02 -3.48 4.00
CA ASP A 30 13.08 -3.97 5.38
C ASP A 30 12.50 -2.96 6.39
N GLU A 31 12.78 -1.67 6.22
CA GLU A 31 12.24 -0.64 7.11
C GLU A 31 10.73 -0.43 6.97
N VAL A 32 10.20 -0.61 5.75
CA VAL A 32 8.77 -0.57 5.49
C VAL A 32 8.11 -1.80 6.10
N ARG A 33 8.63 -3.00 5.82
CA ARG A 33 8.12 -4.28 6.36
C ARG A 33 8.19 -4.37 7.88
N ALA A 34 9.10 -3.65 8.52
CA ALA A 34 9.19 -3.55 9.98
C ALA A 34 8.09 -2.65 10.61
N GLN A 35 7.27 -1.97 9.80
CA GLN A 35 6.15 -1.18 10.31
C GLN A 35 5.04 -2.08 10.86
N LYS A 36 4.20 -1.51 11.75
CA LYS A 36 3.14 -2.26 12.43
C LYS A 36 2.00 -2.66 11.49
N PHE A 37 1.70 -1.79 10.53
CA PHE A 37 0.68 -2.01 9.52
C PHE A 37 1.30 -1.86 8.14
N LEU A 38 0.89 -2.73 7.22
CA LEU A 38 1.39 -2.79 5.85
C LEU A 38 0.25 -2.75 4.85
N ILE A 39 0.41 -1.91 3.84
CA ILE A 39 -0.48 -1.82 2.69
C ILE A 39 0.33 -2.20 1.46
N GLY A 40 -0.16 -3.19 0.71
CA GLY A 40 0.35 -3.54 -0.60
C GLY A 40 -0.43 -2.82 -1.70
N VAL A 41 0.22 -2.45 -2.79
CA VAL A 41 -0.45 -1.92 -3.99
C VAL A 41 -0.05 -2.77 -5.19
N ARG A 42 -1.03 -3.30 -5.92
CA ARG A 42 -0.82 -4.09 -7.13
C ARG A 42 -0.70 -3.22 -8.38
N ASN A 43 0.10 -3.69 -9.33
CA ASN A 43 0.15 -3.15 -10.69
C ASN A 43 -0.82 -3.92 -11.62
N GLU A 44 -0.80 -3.59 -12.91
CA GLU A 44 -1.66 -4.21 -13.93
C GLU A 44 -1.39 -5.71 -14.13
N ASP A 45 -0.16 -6.17 -13.83
CA ASP A 45 0.23 -7.58 -13.88
C ASP A 45 -0.24 -8.37 -12.64
N GLY A 46 -0.82 -7.68 -11.65
CA GLY A 46 -1.26 -8.25 -10.38
C GLY A 46 -0.15 -8.39 -9.34
N ASP A 47 1.05 -7.86 -9.60
CA ASP A 47 2.16 -7.91 -8.65
C ASP A 47 2.08 -6.77 -7.64
N ILE A 48 2.36 -7.06 -6.36
CA ILE A 48 2.56 -6.01 -5.36
C ILE A 48 3.86 -5.28 -5.71
N TYR A 49 3.76 -4.06 -6.23
CA TYR A 49 4.89 -3.27 -6.68
C TYR A 49 5.29 -2.19 -5.67
N ARG A 50 4.39 -1.80 -4.76
CA ARG A 50 4.64 -0.81 -3.71
C ARG A 50 4.18 -1.34 -2.36
N LEU A 51 4.99 -1.08 -1.35
CA LEU A 51 4.60 -1.22 0.06
C LEU A 51 4.48 0.15 0.71
N ILE A 52 3.47 0.32 1.55
CA ILE A 52 3.30 1.47 2.43
C ILE A 52 3.19 0.95 3.85
N GLY A 53 4.08 1.42 4.72
CA GLY A 53 4.16 1.04 6.11
C GLY A 53 3.72 2.17 7.03
N ALA A 54 2.83 1.86 7.96
CA ALA A 54 2.36 2.77 8.99
C ALA A 54 2.65 2.23 10.40
N THR A 55 3.21 3.08 11.27
CA THR A 55 3.46 2.71 12.67
C THR A 55 2.18 2.77 13.52
N LYS A 56 1.30 3.74 13.22
CA LYS A 56 0.09 4.05 14.00
C LYS A 56 -1.16 3.71 13.21
N HIS A 57 -2.19 3.24 13.90
CA HIS A 57 -3.48 2.87 13.29
C HIS A 57 -4.14 4.06 12.59
N ASN A 58 -4.07 5.28 13.14
CA ASN A 58 -4.68 6.44 12.49
C ASN A 58 -4.03 6.79 11.15
N SER A 59 -2.71 6.60 11.02
CA SER A 59 -2.00 6.78 9.75
C SER A 59 -2.38 5.68 8.75
N PHE A 60 -2.54 4.45 9.23
CA PHE A 60 -3.03 3.35 8.39
C PHE A 60 -4.44 3.62 7.86
N THR A 61 -5.39 3.97 8.75
CA THR A 61 -6.77 4.29 8.36
C THR A 61 -6.83 5.46 7.38
N ASN A 62 -6.08 6.54 7.63
CA ASN A 62 -6.02 7.64 6.69
C ASN A 62 -5.45 7.21 5.33
N ALA A 63 -4.45 6.32 5.30
CA ALA A 63 -3.92 5.83 4.04
C ALA A 63 -4.92 4.98 3.25
N VAL A 64 -5.69 4.14 3.95
CA VAL A 64 -6.80 3.36 3.36
C VAL A 64 -7.83 4.30 2.74
N GLU A 65 -8.33 5.28 3.48
CA GLU A 65 -9.32 6.26 3.00
C GLU A 65 -8.82 7.02 1.76
N GLU A 66 -7.56 7.48 1.75
CA GLU A 66 -6.99 8.21 0.61
C GLU A 66 -6.79 7.31 -0.63
N LEU A 67 -6.54 6.01 -0.45
CA LEU A 67 -6.44 5.06 -1.56
C LEU A 67 -7.83 4.72 -2.13
N GLU A 68 -8.86 4.63 -1.28
CA GLU A 68 -10.26 4.50 -1.71
C GLU A 68 -10.74 5.75 -2.45
N ASP A 69 -10.37 6.95 -1.99
CA ASP A 69 -10.65 8.23 -2.67
C ASP A 69 -9.95 8.34 -4.04
N LEU A 70 -8.88 7.56 -4.26
CA LEU A 70 -8.23 7.37 -5.56
C LEU A 70 -8.93 6.31 -6.44
N GLU A 71 -10.12 5.85 -6.04
CA GLU A 71 -10.89 4.81 -6.72
C GLU A 71 -10.17 3.45 -6.80
N LEU A 72 -9.27 3.18 -5.85
CA LEU A 72 -8.64 1.86 -5.71
C LEU A 72 -9.49 0.97 -4.81
N THR A 73 -9.53 -0.32 -5.16
CA THR A 73 -10.30 -1.33 -4.41
C THR A 73 -9.37 -2.09 -3.48
N ASP A 74 -9.74 -2.20 -2.19
CA ASP A 74 -9.08 -3.09 -1.22
C ASP A 74 -9.58 -4.53 -1.40
N GLU A 75 -8.69 -5.42 -1.86
CA GLU A 75 -8.95 -6.84 -2.06
C GLU A 75 -9.27 -7.57 -0.74
N LEU A 76 -8.83 -7.02 0.40
CA LEU A 76 -8.95 -7.67 1.71
C LEU A 76 -10.10 -7.11 2.55
N ALA A 77 -10.85 -6.12 2.06
CA ALA A 77 -11.91 -5.46 2.83
C ALA A 77 -12.98 -6.44 3.38
N ASP A 78 -13.32 -7.47 2.62
CA ASP A 78 -14.28 -8.51 3.01
C ASP A 78 -13.63 -9.68 3.78
N MET A 79 -12.31 -9.65 4.00
CA MET A 79 -11.55 -10.71 4.65
C MET A 79 -11.28 -10.39 6.13
N ASP A 80 -12.20 -10.77 7.01
CA ASP A 80 -12.09 -10.54 8.45
C ASP A 80 -10.73 -11.01 9.03
N GLY A 81 -9.95 -10.05 9.54
CA GLY A 81 -8.75 -10.28 10.35
C GLY A 81 -7.61 -11.04 9.64
N THR A 82 -7.61 -11.11 8.31
CA THR A 82 -6.66 -11.92 7.55
C THR A 82 -5.61 -11.04 6.89
N THR A 83 -4.38 -11.09 7.40
CA THR A 83 -3.21 -10.59 6.65
C THR A 83 -2.98 -11.49 5.43
N HIS A 84 -2.88 -10.91 4.23
CA HIS A 84 -2.57 -11.63 2.99
C HIS A 84 -1.25 -11.13 2.41
N GLU A 85 -0.38 -12.03 1.96
CA GLU A 85 0.95 -11.69 1.41
C GLU A 85 1.81 -10.78 2.33
N GLY A 86 1.55 -10.82 3.64
CA GLY A 86 2.22 -9.98 4.64
C GLY A 86 1.67 -8.55 4.74
N CYS A 87 0.54 -8.25 4.10
CA CYS A 87 -0.12 -6.95 4.15
C CYS A 87 -1.46 -7.03 4.91
N ASP A 88 -1.79 -5.94 5.60
CA ASP A 88 -3.06 -5.74 6.31
C ASP A 88 -4.16 -5.20 5.37
N ALA A 89 -3.78 -4.61 4.24
CA ALA A 89 -4.67 -4.24 3.13
C ALA A 89 -3.93 -4.38 1.80
N ILE A 90 -4.63 -4.68 0.71
CA ILE A 90 -4.04 -4.78 -0.63
C ILE A 90 -4.93 -4.05 -1.62
N PHE A 91 -4.40 -3.00 -2.24
CA PHE A 91 -5.13 -2.16 -3.18
C PHE A 91 -4.76 -2.44 -4.63
N ARG A 92 -5.75 -2.31 -5.52
CA ARG A 92 -5.58 -2.34 -6.98
C ARG A 92 -6.53 -1.37 -7.67
N GLN A 93 -6.22 -1.02 -8.91
CA GLN A 93 -7.20 -0.44 -9.83
C GLN A 93 -7.99 -1.61 -10.47
N GLU A 94 -9.31 -1.45 -10.61
CA GLU A 94 -10.18 -2.44 -11.28
C GLU A 94 -9.86 -2.61 -12.76
#